data_AF-A0A1E7I7M2-F1
#
_entry.id   AF-A0A1E7I7M2-F1
#
_cell.length_a   1.000
_cell.length_b   1.000
_cell.length_c   1.000
_cell.angle_alpha   90.00
_cell.angle_beta   90.00
_cell.angle_gamma   90.00
#
_symmetry.space_group_name_H-M   'P 1'
#
loop_
_entity.id
_entity.type
_entity.pdbx_description
1 polymer ?
#
loop_
_entity_poly.entity_id
_entity_poly.type
_entity_poly.pdbx_seq_one_letter_code
_entity_poly.pdbx_strand_id
1 'polypeptide(L)'
;MPPKVSKLDIWLKLYLDQGSDTFLNATEAARAAGYNCKDDNFKRQGYLNKQRREAKILKWLDETGLSECRLKEKLAELLDAKEIKVFQYKGKVLESKEFNSLGTQVKVLDMALKMKGLYAAEKRDHTVKEVKPPTLTIVTSNTNE
;
A
#
# COMPACT_ATOMS: atom_id res chain seq x y z
N MET A 1 -16.26 34.95 9.48
CA MET A 1 -14.96 34.25 9.49
C MET A 1 -15.17 32.86 8.91
N PRO A 2 -14.48 32.46 7.82
CA PRO A 2 -14.62 31.09 7.31
C PRO A 2 -14.11 30.08 8.36
N PRO A 3 -14.73 28.89 8.45
CA PRO A 3 -14.32 27.88 9.41
C PRO A 3 -12.88 27.43 9.14
N LYS A 4 -12.06 27.39 10.19
CA LYS A 4 -10.66 26.96 10.10
C LYS A 4 -10.63 25.47 9.76
N VAL A 5 -10.18 25.13 8.55
CA VAL A 5 -10.06 23.73 8.11
C VAL A 5 -9.05 23.02 9.01
N SER A 6 -9.43 21.88 9.58
CA SER A 6 -8.55 21.13 10.46
C SER A 6 -7.45 20.40 9.66
N LYS A 7 -6.26 20.20 10.26
CA LYS A 7 -5.20 19.39 9.64
C LYS A 7 -5.66 17.97 9.30
N LEU A 8 -6.62 17.44 10.08
CA LEU A 8 -7.20 16.12 9.84
C LEU A 8 -8.09 16.08 8.59
N ASP A 9 -8.78 17.18 8.26
CA ASP A 9 -9.57 17.27 7.03
C ASP A 9 -8.69 17.49 5.80
N ILE A 10 -7.61 18.28 5.94
CA ILE A 10 -6.58 18.42 4.91
C ILE A 10 -5.92 17.06 4.63
N TRP A 11 -5.55 16.34 5.69
CA TRP A 11 -5.01 14.99 5.59
C TRP A 11 -5.94 14.04 4.85
N LEU A 12 -7.23 14.03 5.19
CA LEU A 12 -8.20 13.15 4.54
C LEU A 12 -8.34 13.47 3.05
N LYS A 13 -8.36 14.76 2.70
CA LYS A 13 -8.42 15.20 1.30
C LYS A 13 -7.22 14.69 0.50
N LEU A 14 -6.01 14.83 1.05
CA LEU A 14 -4.77 14.35 0.41
C LEU A 14 -4.75 12.82 0.31
N TYR A 15 -5.14 12.13 1.39
CA TYR A 15 -5.17 10.66 1.45
C TYR A 15 -6.11 10.04 0.41
N LEU A 16 -7.20 10.72 0.03
CA LEU A 16 -8.19 10.23 -0.93
C LEU A 16 -8.08 10.87 -2.32
N ASP A 17 -7.02 11.65 -2.58
CA ASP A 17 -6.80 12.30 -3.87
C ASP A 17 -6.14 11.33 -4.87
N GLN A 18 -6.94 10.75 -5.76
CA GLN A 18 -6.51 9.73 -6.73
C GLN A 18 -5.41 10.21 -7.69
N GLY A 19 -5.22 11.51 -7.86
CA GLY A 19 -4.18 12.10 -8.72
C GLY A 19 -2.88 12.46 -8.00
N SER A 20 -2.79 12.20 -6.70
CA SER A 20 -1.67 12.63 -5.86
C SER A 20 -0.76 11.47 -5.46
N ASP A 21 0.53 11.77 -5.30
CA ASP A 21 1.52 10.83 -4.73
C ASP A 21 1.19 10.39 -3.29
N THR A 22 0.26 11.10 -2.64
CA THR A 22 -0.21 10.77 -1.28
C THR A 22 -1.42 9.84 -1.26
N PHE A 23 -1.95 9.45 -2.43
CA PHE A 23 -3.14 8.61 -2.55
C PHE A 23 -2.98 7.29 -1.78
N LEU A 24 -3.90 7.04 -0.85
CA LEU A 24 -3.92 5.90 0.08
C LEU A 24 -2.61 5.69 0.87
N ASN A 25 -1.71 6.67 0.89
CA ASN A 25 -0.47 6.66 1.67
C ASN A 25 -0.62 7.55 2.91
N ALA A 26 -0.96 6.92 4.04
CA ALA A 26 -1.29 7.62 5.28
C ALA A 26 -0.13 8.47 5.83
N THR A 27 1.10 8.02 5.62
CA THR A 27 2.33 8.68 6.09
C THR A 27 2.63 9.92 5.26
N GLU A 28 2.63 9.78 3.93
CA GLU A 28 2.90 10.90 3.03
C GLU A 28 1.79 11.95 3.09
N ALA A 29 0.53 11.54 3.20
CA ALA A 29 -0.58 12.45 3.45
C ALA A 29 -0.39 13.24 4.77
N ALA A 30 0.18 12.62 5.81
CA ALA A 30 0.47 13.31 7.08
C ALA A 30 1.61 14.33 6.95
N ARG A 31 2.64 14.01 6.16
CA ARG A 31 3.72 14.96 5.83
C ARG A 31 3.17 16.15 5.02
N ALA A 32 2.41 15.88 3.98
CA ALA A 32 1.82 16.90 3.11
C ALA A 32 0.76 17.77 3.80
N ALA A 33 0.02 17.23 4.78
CA ALA A 33 -0.92 18.00 5.60
C ALA A 33 -0.23 18.95 6.62
N GLY A 34 1.11 18.96 6.67
CA GLY A 34 1.89 19.89 7.50
C GLY A 34 1.85 19.55 8.99
N TYR A 35 1.78 18.26 9.35
CA TYR A 35 1.96 17.86 10.75
C TYR A 35 3.42 18.08 11.18
N ASN A 36 3.60 18.65 12.37
CA ASN A 36 4.94 18.86 12.94
C ASN A 36 5.35 17.59 13.69
N CYS A 37 5.88 16.63 12.97
CA CYS A 37 6.38 15.36 13.50
C CYS A 37 7.85 15.17 13.11
N LYS A 38 8.62 14.49 13.96
CA LYS A 38 9.91 13.89 13.54
C LYS A 38 9.63 12.76 12.54
N ASP A 39 10.60 12.40 11.70
CA ASP A 39 10.39 11.46 10.59
C ASP A 39 9.73 10.13 10.99
N ASP A 40 10.15 9.53 12.10
CA ASP A 40 9.58 8.26 12.59
C ASP A 40 8.13 8.38 13.07
N ASN A 41 7.67 9.58 13.41
CA ASN A 41 6.35 9.83 13.99
C ASN A 41 5.26 10.03 12.92
N PHE A 42 5.60 10.25 11.65
CA PHE A 42 4.59 10.40 10.59
C PHE A 42 3.79 9.11 10.36
N LYS A 43 4.43 7.94 10.49
CA LYS A 43 3.76 6.64 10.37
C LYS A 43 2.67 6.49 11.44
N ARG A 44 3.01 6.82 12.69
CA ARG A 44 2.07 6.81 13.82
C ARG A 44 0.93 7.81 13.60
N GLN A 45 1.26 9.03 13.15
CA GLN A 45 0.25 10.05 12.91
C GLN A 45 -0.72 9.65 11.79
N GLY A 46 -0.22 9.09 10.69
CA GLY A 46 -1.03 8.57 9.60
C GLY A 46 -1.98 7.45 10.07
N TYR A 47 -1.48 6.51 10.88
CA TYR A 47 -2.31 5.46 11.49
C TYR A 47 -3.44 6.02 12.36
N LEU A 48 -3.14 6.96 13.26
CA LEU A 48 -4.14 7.58 14.12
C LEU A 48 -5.17 8.39 13.32
N ASN A 49 -4.74 9.09 12.27
CA ASN A 49 -5.66 9.81 11.38
C ASN A 49 -6.60 8.86 10.64
N LYS A 50 -6.08 7.72 10.16
CA LYS A 50 -6.88 6.66 9.53
C LYS A 50 -7.96 6.13 10.48
N GLN A 51 -7.60 5.81 11.72
CA GLN A 51 -8.58 5.38 12.74
C GLN A 51 -9.67 6.44 12.98
N ARG A 52 -9.28 7.71 13.12
CA ARG A 52 -10.23 8.82 13.35
C ARG A 52 -11.14 9.13 12.16
N ARG A 53 -10.77 8.69 10.96
CA ARG A 53 -11.51 8.93 9.71
C ARG A 53 -12.03 7.66 9.07
N GLU A 54 -11.96 6.53 9.75
CA GLU A 54 -12.35 5.22 9.24
C GLU A 54 -13.74 5.22 8.61
N ALA A 55 -14.75 5.73 9.32
CA ALA A 55 -16.11 5.81 8.80
C ALA A 55 -16.24 6.64 7.51
N LYS A 56 -15.47 7.74 7.38
CA LYS A 56 -15.49 8.56 6.15
C LYS A 56 -14.74 7.88 5.02
N ILE A 57 -13.64 7.19 5.32
CA ILE A 57 -12.87 6.42 4.34
C ILE A 57 -13.71 5.26 3.81
N LEU A 58 -14.39 4.50 4.69
CA LEU A 58 -15.29 3.41 4.30
C LEU A 58 -16.42 3.92 3.42
N LYS A 59 -17.09 5.02 3.83
CA LYS A 59 -18.13 5.64 3.01
C LYS A 59 -17.61 6.05 1.62
N TRP A 60 -16.43 6.66 1.55
CA TRP A 60 -15.82 7.02 0.26
C TRP A 60 -15.46 5.79 -0.58
N LEU A 61 -14.97 4.71 0.03
CA LEU A 61 -14.71 3.45 -0.65
C LEU A 61 -16.01 2.88 -1.23
N ASP A 62 -17.11 2.92 -0.48
CA ASP A 62 -18.41 2.47 -0.97
C ASP A 62 -18.90 3.33 -2.15
N GLU A 63 -18.82 4.66 -2.03
CA GLU A 63 -19.21 5.62 -3.07
C GLU A 63 -18.39 5.49 -4.35
N THR A 64 -17.11 5.11 -4.23
CA THR A 64 -16.21 4.88 -5.37
C THR A 64 -16.26 3.46 -5.93
N GLY A 65 -17.13 2.61 -5.38
CA GLY A 65 -17.29 1.22 -5.82
C GLY A 65 -16.18 0.27 -5.37
N LEU A 66 -15.37 0.69 -4.40
CA LEU A 66 -14.31 -0.07 -3.73
C LEU A 66 -14.78 -0.66 -2.39
N SER A 67 -16.09 -0.82 -2.18
CA SER A 67 -16.61 -1.54 -1.02
C SER A 67 -16.09 -2.96 -0.97
N GLU A 68 -16.00 -3.54 0.22
CA GLU A 68 -15.53 -4.92 0.37
C GLU A 68 -16.42 -5.91 -0.42
N CYS A 69 -17.74 -5.69 -0.43
CA CYS A 69 -18.68 -6.49 -1.21
C CYS A 69 -18.39 -6.38 -2.72
N ARG A 70 -18.25 -5.15 -3.24
CA ARG A 70 -17.93 -4.92 -4.66
C ARG A 70 -16.59 -5.51 -5.06
N LEU A 71 -15.57 -5.41 -4.20
CA LEU A 71 -14.27 -6.00 -4.45
C LEU A 71 -14.36 -7.53 -4.53
N LYS A 72 -15.14 -8.17 -3.66
CA LYS A 72 -15.40 -9.62 -3.71
C LYS A 72 -16.17 -10.04 -4.97
N GLU A 73 -17.19 -9.28 -5.35
CA GLU A 73 -17.92 -9.49 -6.61
C GLU A 73 -16.96 -9.40 -7.81
N LYS A 74 -16.13 -8.35 -7.87
CA LYS A 74 -15.15 -8.17 -8.94
C LYS A 74 -14.11 -9.28 -8.96
N LEU A 75 -13.68 -9.74 -7.79
CA LEU A 75 -12.77 -10.87 -7.66
C LEU A 75 -13.40 -12.15 -8.23
N ALA A 76 -14.67 -12.42 -7.92
CA ALA A 76 -15.41 -13.55 -8.47
C ALA A 76 -15.55 -13.46 -9.99
N GLU A 77 -15.92 -12.28 -10.53
CA GLU A 77 -15.97 -12.07 -11.99
C GLU A 77 -14.63 -12.36 -12.67
N LEU A 78 -13.52 -11.95 -12.05
CA LEU A 78 -12.19 -12.15 -12.61
C LEU A 78 -11.70 -13.60 -12.51
N LEU A 79 -12.24 -14.41 -11.60
CA LEU A 79 -12.01 -15.86 -11.58
C LEU A 79 -12.66 -16.55 -12.79
N ASP A 80 -13.69 -15.96 -13.37
CA ASP A 80 -14.35 -16.45 -14.59
C ASP A 80 -13.87 -15.71 -15.86
N ALA A 81 -12.81 -14.91 -15.76
CA ALA A 81 -12.32 -14.10 -16.87
C ALA A 81 -11.93 -14.95 -18.10
N LYS A 82 -12.42 -14.53 -19.26
CA LYS A 82 -12.06 -15.10 -20.56
C LYS A 82 -11.22 -14.12 -21.37
N GLU A 83 -10.32 -14.66 -22.17
CA GLU A 83 -9.51 -13.96 -23.14
C GLU A 83 -9.86 -14.44 -24.55
N ILE A 84 -9.87 -13.51 -25.49
CA ILE A 84 -10.08 -13.82 -26.90
C ILE A 84 -8.71 -13.87 -27.57
N LYS A 85 -8.35 -15.03 -28.13
CA LYS A 85 -7.18 -15.14 -28.99
C LYS A 85 -7.60 -15.02 -30.44
N VAL A 86 -7.02 -14.03 -31.10
CA VAL A 86 -7.26 -13.72 -32.51
C VAL A 86 -6.08 -14.23 -33.33
N PHE A 87 -6.33 -15.18 -34.23
CA PHE A 87 -5.34 -15.66 -35.18
C PHE A 87 -5.41 -14.82 -36.45
N GLN A 88 -4.32 -14.15 -36.78
CA GLN A 88 -4.21 -13.30 -37.96
C GLN A 88 -3.21 -13.89 -38.95
N TYR A 89 -3.56 -13.91 -40.23
CA TYR A 89 -2.66 -14.23 -41.32
C TYR A 89 -2.78 -13.18 -42.42
N LYS A 90 -1.64 -12.60 -42.82
CA LYS A 90 -1.56 -11.53 -43.82
C LYS A 90 -2.54 -10.37 -43.58
N GLY A 91 -2.66 -9.93 -42.32
CA GLY A 91 -3.52 -8.79 -41.94
C GLY A 91 -5.03 -9.09 -41.93
N LYS A 92 -5.44 -10.34 -42.18
CA LYS A 92 -6.84 -10.77 -42.02
C LYS A 92 -6.96 -11.65 -40.78
N VAL A 93 -7.96 -11.35 -39.95
CA VAL A 93 -8.38 -12.22 -38.85
C VAL A 93 -8.97 -13.49 -39.46
N LEU A 94 -8.32 -14.62 -39.23
CA LEU A 94 -8.76 -15.93 -39.70
C LEU A 94 -9.76 -16.56 -38.74
N GLU A 95 -9.46 -16.49 -37.44
CA GLU A 95 -10.24 -17.14 -36.40
C GLU A 95 -10.10 -16.37 -35.09
N SER A 96 -11.19 -16.32 -34.34
CA SER A 96 -11.24 -15.75 -32.99
C SER A 96 -11.90 -16.77 -32.09
N LYS A 97 -11.21 -17.18 -31.03
CA LYS A 97 -11.74 -18.15 -30.07
C LYS A 97 -11.55 -17.67 -28.64
N GLU A 98 -12.59 -17.84 -27.85
CA GLU A 98 -12.57 -17.56 -26.41
C GLU A 98 -11.86 -18.68 -25.66
N PHE A 99 -11.01 -18.30 -24.72
CA PHE A 99 -10.31 -19.19 -23.80
C PHE A 99 -10.38 -18.61 -22.39
N ASN A 100 -10.23 -19.43 -21.37
CA ASN A 100 -10.10 -18.94 -20.01
C ASN A 100 -8.77 -18.18 -19.86
N SER A 101 -8.82 -17.00 -19.25
CA SER A 101 -7.64 -16.21 -18.91
C SER A 101 -6.95 -16.81 -17.69
N LEU A 102 -6.31 -17.97 -17.85
CA LEU A 102 -5.61 -18.67 -16.77
C LEU A 102 -4.61 -17.75 -16.04
N GLY A 103 -3.94 -16.86 -16.77
CA GLY A 103 -3.01 -15.89 -16.19
C GLY A 103 -3.69 -14.88 -15.25
N THR A 104 -4.87 -14.37 -15.62
CA THR A 104 -5.66 -13.48 -14.76
C THR A 104 -6.21 -14.24 -13.57
N GLN A 105 -6.79 -15.42 -13.81
CA GLN A 105 -7.37 -16.28 -12.77
C GLN A 105 -6.36 -16.65 -11.69
N VAL A 106 -5.12 -17.02 -12.06
CA VAL A 106 -4.05 -17.33 -11.10
C VAL A 106 -3.68 -16.13 -10.23
N LYS A 107 -3.55 -14.93 -10.82
CA LYS A 107 -3.25 -13.70 -10.06
C LYS A 107 -4.37 -13.34 -9.09
N VAL A 108 -5.61 -13.49 -9.53
CA VAL A 108 -6.82 -13.23 -8.75
C VAL A 108 -6.89 -14.21 -7.57
N LEU A 109 -6.63 -15.49 -7.81
CA LEU A 109 -6.59 -16.51 -6.77
C LEU A 109 -5.48 -16.25 -5.75
N ASP A 110 -4.29 -15.86 -6.21
CA ASP A 110 -3.17 -15.46 -5.34
C ASP A 110 -3.58 -14.30 -4.41
N MET A 111 -4.19 -13.25 -4.97
CA MET A 111 -4.71 -12.12 -4.19
C MET A 111 -5.78 -12.57 -3.18
N ALA A 112 -6.71 -13.44 -3.58
CA ALA A 112 -7.76 -13.98 -2.71
C ALA A 112 -7.18 -14.74 -1.51
N LEU A 113 -6.18 -15.60 -1.76
CA LEU A 113 -5.50 -16.37 -0.73
C LEU A 113 -4.71 -15.48 0.24
N LYS A 114 -4.09 -14.40 -0.26
CA LYS A 114 -3.42 -13.37 0.57
C LYS A 114 -4.42 -12.65 1.47
N MET A 115 -5.57 -12.22 0.93
CA MET A 115 -6.64 -11.58 1.70
C MET A 115 -7.22 -12.51 2.78
N LYS A 116 -7.32 -13.81 2.50
CA LYS A 116 -7.78 -14.82 3.45
C LYS A 116 -6.73 -15.16 4.53
N GLY A 117 -5.52 -14.60 4.43
CA GLY A 117 -4.42 -14.87 5.37
C GLY A 117 -3.88 -16.31 5.29
N LEU A 118 -4.10 -17.01 4.18
CA LEU A 118 -3.61 -18.37 3.98
C LEU A 118 -2.13 -18.43 3.57
N TYR A 119 -1.55 -17.28 3.21
CA TYR A 119 -0.11 -17.15 3.07
C TYR A 119 0.55 -16.99 4.43
N ALA A 120 1.62 -17.76 4.66
CA ALA A 120 2.45 -17.60 5.84
C ALA A 120 2.96 -16.16 5.91
N ALA A 121 2.89 -15.55 7.10
CA ALA A 121 3.48 -14.24 7.32
C ALA A 121 4.97 -14.29 6.97
N GLU A 122 5.43 -13.41 6.09
CA GLU A 122 6.86 -13.26 5.80
C GLU A 122 7.59 -13.02 7.12
N LYS A 123 8.57 -13.88 7.42
CA LYS A 123 9.39 -13.76 8.62
C LYS A 123 10.11 -12.42 8.55
N ARG A 124 9.81 -11.53 9.49
CA ARG A 124 10.56 -10.28 9.66
C ARG A 124 11.90 -10.64 10.29
N ASP A 125 12.96 -10.64 9.49
CA ASP A 125 14.31 -10.77 10.02
C ASP A 125 14.67 -9.51 10.80
N HIS A 126 14.55 -9.59 12.12
CA HIS A 126 15.09 -8.59 13.03
C HIS A 126 16.62 -8.76 13.09
N THR A 127 17.34 -8.24 12.10
CA THR A 127 18.79 -8.04 12.25
C THR A 127 19.02 -6.84 13.17
N VAL A 128 18.99 -7.09 14.47
CA VAL A 128 19.57 -6.19 15.47
C VAL A 128 21.07 -6.16 15.18
N LYS A 129 21.54 -5.13 14.48
CA LYS A 129 22.98 -4.83 14.46
C LYS A 129 23.35 -4.33 15.85
N GLU A 130 23.88 -5.23 16.68
CA GLU A 130 24.56 -4.83 17.90
C GLU A 130 25.72 -3.90 17.53
N VAL A 131 25.54 -2.60 17.75
CA VAL A 131 26.63 -1.64 17.66
C VAL A 131 27.47 -1.84 18.92
N LYS A 132 28.54 -2.64 18.79
CA LYS A 132 29.56 -2.78 19.84
C LYS A 132 30.24 -1.41 20.03
N PRO A 133 30.26 -0.82 21.24
CA PRO A 133 30.88 0.47 21.45
C PRO A 133 32.40 0.40 21.19
N PRO A 134 33.02 1.49 20.71
CA PRO A 134 34.44 1.50 20.38
C PRO A 134 35.29 1.32 21.64
N THR A 135 36.17 0.32 21.61
CA THR A 135 37.21 0.11 22.64
C THR A 135 38.18 1.28 22.60
N LEU A 136 38.26 2.05 23.69
CA LEU A 136 39.30 3.07 23.88
C LEU A 136 40.61 2.37 24.24
N THR A 137 41.53 2.28 23.29
CA THR A 137 42.91 1.86 23.56
C THR A 137 43.67 3.04 24.15
N ILE A 138 43.93 3.01 25.46
CA ILE A 138 44.81 3.97 26.13
C ILE A 138 46.25 3.63 25.70
N VAL A 139 46.87 4.47 24.89
CA VAL A 139 48.30 4.41 24.60
C VAL A 139 49.03 5.13 25.73
N THR A 140 49.63 4.38 26.65
CA THR A 140 50.60 4.93 27.59
C THR A 140 51.96 5.03 26.89
N SER A 141 52.34 6.25 26.51
CA SER A 141 53.71 6.55 26.11
C SER A 141 54.60 6.55 27.36
N ASN A 142 55.40 5.50 27.53
CA ASN A 142 56.50 5.50 28.49
C ASN A 142 57.67 6.28 27.89
N THR A 143 57.88 7.47 28.44
CA THR A 143 59.13 8.22 28.34
C THR A 143 60.15 7.52 29.24
N ASN A 144 61.22 6.97 28.67
CA ASN A 144 62.42 6.66 29.43
C ASN A 144 63.60 7.37 28.76
N GLU A 145 64.37 8.01 29.63
CA GLU A 145 65.62 8.76 29.43
C GLU A 145 66.72 7.96 28.74
#